data_AF-A0A484SE24-F1
#
_entry.id   AF-A0A484SE24-F1
#
_cell.length_a   1.000
_cell.length_b   1.000
_cell.length_c   1.000
_cell.angle_alpha   90.00
_cell.angle_beta   90.00
_cell.angle_gamma   90.00
#
_symmetry.space_group_name_H-M   'P 1'
#
loop_
_entity.id
_entity.type
_entity.pdbx_description
1 polymer ?
#
loop_
_entity_poly.entity_id
_entity_poly.type
_entity_poly.pdbx_seq_one_letter_code
_entity_poly.pdbx_strand_id
1 'polypeptide(L)'
;MSALSDVRRAIPTARLIEAAPDFVGLTDVADVVGVSRQNMRKLMLGHAAAFPAPLHEGSTSLWHLADVLSWLEARGAYRIEPPVLEVARTAMQINLAKASHQLRADFKKALRPLLA
;
A
#
# COMPACT_ATOMS: atom_id res chain seq x y z
N MET A 1 15.47 7.74 1.64
CA MET A 1 16.04 6.78 2.64
C MET A 1 16.70 7.43 3.86
N SER A 2 17.09 8.72 3.82
CA SER A 2 17.70 9.42 4.97
C SER A 2 16.87 9.32 6.26
N ALA A 3 15.54 9.52 6.17
CA ALA A 3 14.64 9.43 7.32
C ALA A 3 14.77 8.12 8.13
N LEU A 4 14.86 6.96 7.47
CA LEU A 4 15.06 5.68 8.17
C LEU A 4 16.46 5.56 8.80
N SER A 5 17.49 6.08 8.13
CA SER A 5 18.86 6.13 8.66
C SER A 5 18.95 7.02 9.89
N ASP A 6 18.29 8.17 9.86
CA ASP A 6 18.28 9.14 10.95
C ASP A 6 17.55 8.59 12.18
N VAL A 7 16.39 7.93 11.99
CA VAL A 7 15.68 7.23 13.08
C VAL A 7 16.55 6.13 13.66
N ARG A 8 17.23 5.32 12.83
CA ARG A 8 18.10 4.24 13.32
C ARG A 8 19.30 4.78 14.11
N ARG A 9 19.84 5.93 13.71
CA ARG A 9 20.93 6.60 14.42
C ARG A 9 20.48 7.18 15.74
N ALA A 10 19.30 7.81 15.77
CA ALA A 10 18.75 8.42 16.97
C ALA A 10 18.25 7.38 17.99
N ILE A 11 17.64 6.28 17.51
CA ILE A 11 17.05 5.23 18.35
C ILE A 11 17.45 3.85 17.80
N PRO A 12 18.66 3.34 18.14
CA PRO A 12 19.18 2.08 17.59
C PRO A 12 18.34 0.84 17.93
N THR A 13 17.50 0.89 18.97
CA THR A 13 16.61 -0.20 19.37
C THR A 13 15.22 -0.12 18.73
N ALA A 14 14.93 0.95 17.98
CA ALA A 14 13.65 1.09 17.30
C ALA A 14 13.45 -0.04 16.27
N ARG A 15 12.21 -0.53 16.21
CA ARG A 15 11.76 -1.50 15.21
C ARG A 15 10.80 -0.80 14.27
N LEU A 16 11.06 -0.91 12.98
CA LEU A 16 10.14 -0.43 11.96
C LEU A 16 8.87 -1.28 12.01
N ILE A 17 7.76 -0.68 12.42
CA ILE A 17 6.44 -1.32 12.42
C ILE A 17 5.76 -1.13 11.08
N GLU A 18 5.71 0.11 10.56
CA GLU A 18 5.08 0.47 9.28
C GLU A 18 5.63 1.82 8.79
N ALA A 19 5.73 1.98 7.47
CA ALA A 19 5.81 3.30 6.84
C ALA A 19 4.43 3.67 6.29
N ALA A 20 3.90 4.83 6.68
CA ALA A 20 2.60 5.33 6.26
C ALA A 20 2.76 6.57 5.35
N PRO A 21 1.81 6.85 4.44
CA PRO A 21 0.59 6.09 4.18
C PRO A 21 0.80 4.91 3.22
N ASP A 22 0.31 3.72 3.58
CA ASP A 22 0.34 2.53 2.71
C ASP A 22 -0.88 1.63 2.90
N PHE A 23 -1.07 1.03 4.08
CA PHE A 23 -2.20 0.14 4.34
C PHE A 23 -3.46 0.94 4.61
N VAL A 24 -4.41 0.89 3.66
CA VAL A 24 -5.61 1.72 3.68
C VAL A 24 -6.88 0.91 3.47
N GLY A 25 -7.96 1.33 4.14
CA GLY A 25 -9.32 0.97 3.77
C GLY A 25 -9.90 1.93 2.73
N LEU A 26 -11.11 1.62 2.24
CA LEU A 26 -11.80 2.50 1.28
C LEU A 26 -12.15 3.88 1.86
N THR A 27 -12.21 4.03 3.18
CA THR A 27 -12.39 5.34 3.83
C THR A 27 -11.17 6.23 3.60
N ASP A 28 -9.98 5.73 3.91
CA ASP A 28 -8.74 6.51 3.81
C ASP A 28 -8.47 6.90 2.34
N VAL A 29 -8.72 5.98 1.40
CA VAL A 29 -8.63 6.28 -0.04
C VAL A 29 -9.61 7.39 -0.43
N ALA A 30 -10.85 7.30 0.05
CA ALA A 30 -11.88 8.28 -0.28
C ALA A 30 -11.51 9.68 0.24
N ASP A 31 -10.93 9.76 1.43
CA ASP A 31 -10.45 11.01 2.03
C ASP A 31 -9.30 11.61 1.21
N VAL A 32 -8.34 10.78 0.75
CA VAL A 32 -7.22 11.23 -0.08
C VAL A 32 -7.68 11.82 -1.42
N VAL A 33 -8.71 11.24 -2.05
CA VAL A 33 -9.20 11.69 -3.38
C VAL A 33 -10.42 12.61 -3.32
N GLY A 34 -10.87 12.98 -2.11
CA GLY A 34 -11.94 13.96 -1.90
C GLY A 34 -13.34 13.46 -2.28
N VAL A 35 -13.64 12.17 -2.06
CA VAL A 35 -14.98 11.58 -2.30
C VAL A 35 -15.52 10.91 -1.05
N SER A 36 -16.79 10.48 -1.06
CA SER A 36 -17.34 9.72 0.05
C SER A 36 -16.89 8.25 0.02
N ARG A 37 -16.78 7.62 1.20
CA ARG A 37 -16.54 6.17 1.31
C ARG A 37 -17.57 5.35 0.50
N GLN A 38 -18.84 5.76 0.48
CA GLN A 38 -19.87 5.07 -0.30
C GLN A 38 -19.61 5.16 -1.81
N ASN A 39 -19.12 6.31 -2.30
CA ASN A 39 -18.70 6.47 -3.69
C ASN A 39 -17.56 5.49 -4.02
N MET A 40 -16.51 5.46 -3.18
CA MET A 40 -15.37 4.57 -3.36
C MET A 40 -15.78 3.08 -3.33
N ARG A 41 -16.65 2.69 -2.40
CA ARG A 41 -17.20 1.32 -2.33
C ARG A 41 -18.00 0.96 -3.58
N LYS A 42 -18.88 1.86 -4.05
CA LYS A 42 -19.65 1.64 -5.27
C LYS A 42 -18.72 1.46 -6.48
N LEU A 43 -17.68 2.28 -6.57
CA LEU A 43 -16.68 2.20 -7.64
C LEU A 43 -15.95 0.86 -7.65
N MET A 44 -15.46 0.42 -6.48
CA MET A 44 -14.79 -0.86 -6.28
C MET A 44 -15.71 -2.04 -6.66
N LEU A 45 -16.97 -2.04 -6.17
CA LEU A 45 -17.94 -3.10 -6.48
C LEU A 45 -18.30 -3.15 -7.97
N GLY A 46 -18.44 -1.98 -8.61
CA GLY A 46 -18.72 -1.89 -10.04
C GLY A 46 -17.57 -2.32 -10.95
N HIS A 47 -16.35 -2.44 -10.41
CA HIS A 47 -15.16 -2.80 -11.17
C HIS A 47 -14.30 -3.84 -10.45
N ALA A 48 -14.92 -4.75 -9.69
CA ALA A 48 -14.22 -5.68 -8.80
C ALA A 48 -13.14 -6.51 -9.51
N ALA A 49 -13.34 -6.87 -10.77
CA ALA A 49 -12.36 -7.64 -11.56
C ALA A 49 -11.11 -6.84 -11.96
N ALA A 50 -11.21 -5.51 -12.01
CA ALA A 50 -10.12 -4.62 -12.42
C ALA A 50 -9.56 -3.77 -11.26
N PHE A 51 -10.30 -3.64 -10.16
CA PHE A 51 -9.84 -2.95 -8.96
C PHE A 51 -8.64 -3.71 -8.36
N PRO A 52 -7.65 -3.01 -7.75
CA PRO A 52 -6.51 -3.68 -7.15
C PRO A 52 -6.91 -4.76 -6.15
N ALA A 53 -6.19 -5.88 -6.18
CA ALA A 53 -6.39 -6.96 -5.23
C ALA A 53 -6.09 -6.44 -3.81
N PRO A 54 -6.91 -6.79 -2.81
CA PRO A 54 -6.63 -6.43 -1.42
C PRO A 54 -5.37 -7.15 -0.94
N LEU A 55 -4.53 -6.44 -0.20
CA LEU A 55 -3.42 -7.00 0.56
C LEU A 55 -3.94 -7.96 1.65
N HIS A 56 -5.05 -7.59 2.28
CA HIS A 56 -5.72 -8.38 3.28
C HIS A 56 -7.23 -8.34 3.04
N GLU A 57 -7.86 -9.50 3.05
CA GLU A 57 -9.31 -9.66 2.93
C GLU A 57 -9.83 -10.40 4.18
N GLY A 58 -10.84 -9.84 4.83
CA GLY A 58 -11.37 -10.35 6.10
C GLY A 58 -12.54 -9.50 6.62
N SER A 59 -12.62 -9.31 7.94
CA SER A 59 -13.61 -8.38 8.54
C SER A 59 -13.38 -6.93 8.10
N THR A 60 -12.13 -6.60 7.81
CA THR A 60 -11.70 -5.35 7.16
C THR A 60 -10.85 -5.72 5.96
N SER A 61 -11.12 -5.11 4.81
CA SER A 61 -10.27 -5.21 3.63
C SER A 61 -9.24 -4.07 3.63
N LEU A 62 -7.99 -4.40 3.32
CA LEU A 62 -6.89 -3.44 3.22
C LEU A 62 -6.23 -3.53 1.85
N TRP A 63 -5.82 -2.39 1.33
CA TRP A 63 -5.08 -2.25 0.09
C TRP A 63 -3.78 -1.47 0.33
N HIS A 64 -2.85 -1.59 -0.61
CA HIS A 64 -1.80 -0.61 -0.76
C HIS A 64 -2.38 0.65 -1.41
N LEU A 65 -2.18 1.80 -0.76
CA LEU A 65 -2.66 3.09 -1.26
C LEU A 65 -2.12 3.37 -2.66
N ALA A 66 -0.85 3.05 -2.91
CA ALA A 66 -0.18 3.29 -4.18
C ALA A 66 -0.88 2.57 -5.36
N ASP A 67 -1.35 1.34 -5.15
CA ASP A 67 -2.02 0.55 -6.18
C ASP A 67 -3.40 1.13 -6.50
N VAL A 68 -4.16 1.53 -5.47
CA VAL A 68 -5.47 2.15 -5.63
C VAL A 68 -5.36 3.51 -6.29
N LEU A 69 -4.41 4.35 -5.88
CA LEU A 69 -4.18 5.66 -6.51
C LEU A 69 -3.72 5.52 -7.97
N SER A 70 -2.82 4.58 -8.27
CA SER A 70 -2.38 4.34 -9.67
C SER A 70 -3.55 3.86 -10.54
N TRP A 71 -4.43 3.02 -10.00
CA TRP A 71 -5.64 2.58 -10.70
C TRP A 71 -6.63 3.73 -10.93
N LEU A 72 -6.83 4.61 -9.95
CA LEU A 72 -7.70 5.79 -10.07
C LEU A 72 -7.15 6.80 -11.09
N GLU A 73 -5.84 7.05 -11.08
CA GLU A 73 -5.14 7.91 -12.04
C GLU A 73 -5.28 7.37 -13.48
N ALA A 74 -5.08 6.06 -13.69
CA ALA A 74 -5.19 5.43 -15.00
C ALA A 74 -6.61 5.52 -15.60
N ARG A 75 -7.64 5.70 -14.77
CA ARG A 75 -9.03 5.92 -15.23
C ARG A 75 -9.31 7.34 -15.67
N GLY A 76 -8.41 8.30 -15.38
CA GLY A 76 -8.50 9.70 -15.80
C GLY A 76 -9.55 10.55 -15.08
N ALA A 77 -10.37 9.97 -14.19
CA ALA A 77 -11.42 10.68 -13.46
C ALA A 77 -10.95 11.30 -12.13
N TYR A 78 -9.75 10.95 -11.68
CA TYR A 78 -9.18 11.40 -10.41
C TYR A 78 -7.85 12.10 -10.66
N ARG A 79 -7.73 13.35 -10.20
CA ARG A 79 -6.46 14.07 -10.20
C ARG A 79 -5.69 13.70 -8.95
N ILE A 80 -4.70 12.83 -9.09
CA ILE A 80 -3.79 12.48 -8.00
C ILE A 80 -2.57 13.39 -8.10
N GLU A 81 -2.21 14.03 -6.99
CA GLU A 81 -1.00 14.85 -6.96
C GLU A 81 0.24 13.93 -7.02
N PRO A 82 1.20 14.16 -7.93
CA PRO A 82 2.37 13.30 -8.06
C PRO A 82 3.14 13.05 -6.75
N PRO A 83 3.32 14.04 -5.85
CA PRO A 83 3.96 13.82 -4.55
C PRO A 83 3.22 12.82 -3.66
N VAL A 84 1.88 12.80 -3.68
CA VAL A 84 1.08 11.88 -2.86
C VAL A 84 1.32 10.44 -3.31
N LEU A 85 1.30 10.22 -4.64
CA LEU A 85 1.54 8.91 -5.20
C LEU A 85 2.98 8.44 -4.99
N GLU A 86 3.97 9.34 -5.10
CA GLU A 86 5.38 9.03 -4.83
C GLU A 86 5.61 8.61 -3.36
N VAL A 87 5.01 9.33 -2.42
CA VAL A 87 5.09 9.01 -0.99
C VAL A 87 4.43 7.66 -0.70
N ALA A 88 3.23 7.41 -1.24
CA ALA A 88 2.53 6.13 -1.08
C ALA A 88 3.35 4.96 -1.67
N ARG A 89 3.94 5.13 -2.86
CA ARG A 89 4.83 4.13 -3.48
C ARG A 89 6.05 3.87 -2.62
N THR A 90 6.67 4.90 -2.07
CA THR A 90 7.85 4.77 -1.21
C THR A 90 7.51 4.03 0.08
N ALA A 91 6.39 4.35 0.72
CA ALA A 91 5.89 3.67 1.90
C ALA A 91 5.60 2.17 1.63
N MET A 92 4.93 1.87 0.52
CA MET A 92 4.68 0.51 0.03
C MET A 92 5.98 -0.29 -0.11
N GLN A 93 6.99 0.26 -0.80
CA GLN A 93 8.27 -0.43 -0.99
C GLN A 93 8.99 -0.72 0.34
N ILE A 94 8.94 0.21 1.29
CA ILE A 94 9.49 0.01 2.64
C ILE A 94 8.76 -1.12 3.37
N ASN A 95 7.43 -1.15 3.31
CA ASN A 95 6.62 -2.17 3.97
C ASN A 95 6.79 -3.56 3.33
N LEU A 96 6.89 -3.64 2.00
CA LEU A 96 7.20 -4.87 1.29
C LEU A 96 8.59 -5.39 1.64
N ALA A 97 9.60 -4.52 1.72
CA ALA A 97 10.95 -4.90 2.16
C ALA A 97 10.95 -5.45 3.60
N LYS A 98 10.22 -4.78 4.51
CA LYS A 98 10.02 -5.24 5.90
C LYS A 98 9.35 -6.61 5.95
N ALA A 99 8.26 -6.83 5.22
CA ALA A 99 7.55 -8.11 5.17
C ALA A 99 8.43 -9.22 4.58
N SER A 100 9.15 -8.92 3.49
CA SER A 100 10.09 -9.83 2.84
C SER A 100 11.23 -10.28 3.75
N HIS A 101 11.64 -9.43 4.69
CA HIS A 101 12.67 -9.74 5.68
C HIS A 101 12.18 -10.72 6.76
N GLN A 102 10.87 -10.86 6.96
CA GLN A 102 10.31 -11.83 7.92
C GLN A 102 10.28 -13.26 7.36
N LEU A 103 10.45 -13.43 6.04
CA LEU A 103 10.53 -14.74 5.41
C LEU A 103 11.86 -15.42 5.75
N ARG A 104 11.79 -16.65 6.25
CA ARG A 104 12.96 -17.51 6.39
C ARG A 104 13.59 -17.78 5.01
N ALA A 105 14.92 -17.86 4.95
CA ALA A 105 15.66 -17.98 3.70
C ALA A 105 15.31 -19.24 2.89
N ASP A 106 15.11 -20.37 3.57
CA ASP A 106 14.71 -21.64 2.97
C ASP A 106 13.30 -21.55 2.34
N PHE A 107 12.35 -20.99 3.07
CA PHE A 107 11.00 -20.76 2.58
C PHE A 107 10.97 -19.78 1.40
N LYS A 108 11.75 -18.68 1.48
CA LYS A 108 11.91 -17.72 0.37
C LYS A 108 12.47 -18.37 -0.90
N LYS A 109 13.40 -19.32 -0.77
CA LYS A 109 13.93 -20.08 -1.90
C LYS A 109 12.87 -21.01 -2.49
N ALA A 110 12.10 -21.70 -1.66
CA ALA A 110 11.06 -22.63 -2.10
C ALA A 110 9.87 -21.93 -2.77
N LEU A 111 9.50 -20.73 -2.30
CA LEU A 111 8.34 -19.98 -2.78
C LEU A 111 8.60 -19.26 -4.11
N ARG A 112 9.85 -18.85 -4.39
CA ARG A 112 10.22 -18.09 -5.60
C ARG A 112 9.68 -18.66 -6.93
N PRO A 113 9.78 -19.96 -7.24
CA PRO A 113 9.24 -20.49 -8.50
C PRO A 113 7.71 -20.50 -8.58
N LEU A 114 7.01 -20.32 -7.46
CA LEU A 114 5.54 -20.38 -7.39
C LEU A 114 4.86 -19.01 -7.54
N LEU A 115 5.62 -17.92 -7.45
CA LEU A 115 5.12 -16.54 -7.50
C LEU A 115 5.31 -15.88 -8.87
N ALA A 116 5.47 -16.68 -9.93
CA ALA A 116 5.64 -16.22 -11.31
C ALA A 116 4.31 -16.15 -12.06
#